data_AF-A0A925JZ19-F1
#
_entry.id   AF-A0A925JZ19-F1
#
_cell.length_a   1.000
_cell.length_b   1.000
_cell.length_c   1.000
_cell.angle_alpha   90.00
_cell.angle_beta   90.00
_cell.angle_gamma   90.00
#
_symmetry.space_group_name_H-M   'P 1'
#
loop_
_entity.id
_entity.type
_entity.pdbx_description
1 polymer ?
#
loop_
_entity_poly.entity_id
_entity_poly.type
_entity_poly.pdbx_seq_one_letter_code
_entity_poly.pdbx_strand_id
1 'polypeptide(L)' 'FQIIKTLKPSNRGELEITDVNNEYIRRGEMTWDELDGWWTDAGTFESLLRASNLVAETGANKMEDAAMKVSGEQ' A
#
# COMPACT_ATOMS: atom_id res chain seq x y z
N PHE A 1 11.05 15.79 10.32
CA PHE A 1 10.00 16.19 11.28
C PHE A 1 9.59 17.67 11.26
N GLN A 2 10.27 18.59 10.55
CA GLN A 2 9.88 20.02 10.60
C GLN A 2 8.54 20.29 9.90
N ILE A 3 8.28 19.66 8.75
CA ILE A 3 7.02 19.81 8.00
C ILE A 3 5.80 19.47 8.86
N ILE A 4 5.88 18.42 9.68
CA ILE A 4 4.77 17.98 10.54
C ILE A 4 4.37 19.08 11.54
N LYS A 5 5.34 19.86 12.04
CA LYS A 5 5.08 20.95 13.00
C LYS A 5 4.33 22.13 12.40
N THR A 6 4.28 22.24 11.07
CA THR A 6 3.60 23.34 10.36
C THR A 6 2.21 22.95 9.85
N LEU A 7 1.83 21.68 9.97
CA LEU A 7 0.53 21.20 9.50
C LEU A 7 -0.62 21.76 10.34
N LYS A 8 -1.78 21.90 9.70
CA LYS A 8 -3.04 22.26 10.35
C LYS A 8 -3.99 21.07 10.25
N PRO A 9 -4.86 20.84 11.25
CA PRO A 9 -5.86 19.79 11.16
C PRO A 9 -6.75 19.98 9.92
N SER A 10 -7.07 18.89 9.24
CA SER A 10 -8.05 18.88 8.15
C SER A 10 -9.47 19.04 8.69
N ASN A 11 -10.47 19.02 7.80
CA ASN A 11 -11.89 18.99 8.20
C ASN A 11 -12.25 17.75 9.06
N ARG A 12 -11.40 16.70 9.03
CA ARG A 12 -11.54 15.51 9.88
C ARG A 12 -10.91 15.68 11.27
N GLY A 13 -10.20 16.79 11.50
CA GLY A 13 -9.43 17.02 12.72
C GLY A 13 -8.07 16.30 12.76
N GLU A 14 -7.63 15.72 11.65
CA GLU A 14 -6.39 14.94 11.56
C GLU A 14 -5.25 15.76 10.94
N LEU A 15 -4.00 15.44 11.32
CA LEU A 15 -2.81 15.90 10.59
C LEU A 15 -2.53 14.93 9.45
N GLU A 16 -2.73 15.38 8.22
CA GLU A 16 -2.79 14.52 7.04
C GLU A 16 -1.39 14.17 6.51
N ILE A 17 -1.13 12.88 6.27
CA ILE A 17 0.10 12.47 5.57
C ILE A 17 0.15 13.05 4.15
N THR A 18 -1.01 13.25 3.51
CA THR A 18 -1.13 13.89 2.21
C THR A 18 -0.56 15.31 2.20
N ASP A 19 -0.70 16.07 3.29
CA ASP A 19 -0.13 17.42 3.38
C ASP A 19 1.40 17.40 3.46
N VAL A 20 1.96 16.39 4.13
CA VAL A 20 3.42 16.15 4.12
C VAL A 20 3.88 15.82 2.71
N ASN A 21 3.18 14.91 2.02
CA ASN A 21 3.51 14.53 0.65
C ASN A 21 3.45 15.73 -0.30
N ASN A 22 2.42 16.56 -0.19
CA ASN A 22 2.26 17.78 -0.99
C ASN A 22 3.39 18.79 -0.75
N GLU A 23 3.93 18.88 0.47
CA GLU A 23 5.09 19.73 0.74
C GLU A 23 6.35 19.24 0.04
N TYR A 24 6.62 17.93 0.03
CA TYR A 24 7.75 17.38 -0.73
C TYR A 24 7.57 17.56 -2.25
N ILE A 25 6.34 17.45 -2.76
CA ILE A 25 6.03 17.75 -4.17
C ILE A 25 6.34 19.23 -4.48
N ARG A 26 5.91 20.17 -3.62
CA ARG A 26 6.19 21.61 -3.80
C ARG A 26 7.68 21.93 -3.83
N ARG A 27 8.50 21.18 -3.09
CA ARG A 27 9.96 21.33 -3.06
C ARG A 27 10.67 20.67 -4.24
N GLY A 28 9.96 19.86 -5.04
CA GLY A 28 10.58 19.02 -6.07
C GLY A 28 11.42 17.88 -5.50
N GLU A 29 11.19 17.50 -4.23
CA GLU A 29 11.94 16.48 -3.50
C GLU A 29 11.17 15.15 -3.38
N MET A 30 9.91 15.10 -3.85
CA MET A 30 9.11 13.88 -3.83
C MET A 30 9.65 12.85 -4.84
N THR A 31 9.92 11.66 -4.35
CA THR A 31 10.22 10.47 -5.15
C THR A 31 9.10 9.44 -5.00
N TRP A 32 8.96 8.56 -5.98
CA TRP A 32 7.97 7.49 -5.97
C TRP A 32 8.56 6.24 -6.60
N ASP A 33 7.90 5.11 -6.39
CA ASP A 33 8.24 3.83 -7.00
C ASP A 33 6.94 3.06 -7.32
N GLU A 34 6.98 2.16 -8.30
CA GLU A 34 5.86 1.26 -8.59
C GLU A 34 5.95 0.03 -7.70
N LEU A 35 4.80 -0.41 -7.19
CA LEU A 35 4.74 -1.66 -6.45
C LEU A 35 4.51 -2.81 -7.43
N ASP A 36 5.53 -3.66 -7.59
CA ASP A 36 5.36 -4.97 -8.20
C ASP A 36 4.61 -5.92 -7.25
N GLY A 37 3.57 -6.56 -7.78
CA GLY A 37 2.74 -7.50 -7.05
C GLY A 37 1.44 -6.91 -6.54
N TRP A 38 1.06 -7.19 -5.30
CA TRP A 38 -0.23 -6.78 -4.75
C TRP A 38 -0.10 -5.91 -3.50
N TRP A 39 -1.00 -4.93 -3.42
CA TRP A 39 -1.32 -4.22 -2.19
C TRP A 39 -2.82 -4.37 -1.90
N THR A 40 -3.15 -4.56 -0.63
CA THR A 40 -4.53 -4.58 -0.14
C THR A 40 -4.56 -3.97 1.24
N ASP A 41 -5.68 -3.35 1.58
CA ASP A 41 -5.98 -2.97 2.95
C ASP A 41 -6.57 -4.16 3.73
N ALA A 42 -6.75 -3.96 5.03
CA ALA A 42 -7.44 -4.89 5.92
C ALA A 42 -8.39 -4.12 6.87
N GLY A 43 -9.05 -3.07 6.36
CA GLY A 43 -9.94 -2.20 7.13
C GLY A 43 -11.33 -2.77 7.41
N THR A 44 -11.77 -3.82 6.70
CA THR A 44 -13.03 -4.54 6.94
C THR A 44 -12.79 -6.04 7.13
N PHE A 45 -13.79 -6.78 7.61
CA PHE A 45 -13.68 -8.25 7.73
C PHE A 45 -13.43 -8.91 6.37
N GLU A 46 -14.08 -8.43 5.32
CA GLU A 46 -13.91 -8.93 3.96
C GLU A 46 -12.51 -8.61 3.41
N SER A 47 -11.99 -7.39 3.60
CA SER A 47 -10.64 -7.05 3.12
C SER A 47 -9.55 -7.75 3.92
N LEU A 48 -9.76 -7.97 5.23
CA LEU A 48 -8.87 -8.78 6.07
C LEU A 48 -8.83 -10.26 5.62
N LEU A 49 -9.98 -10.87 5.33
CA LEU A 49 -10.02 -12.23 4.81
C LEU A 49 -9.31 -12.33 3.46
N ARG A 50 -9.54 -11.36 2.57
CA ARG A 50 -8.84 -11.26 1.28
C ARG A 50 -7.33 -11.18 1.46
N ALA A 51 -6.85 -10.29 2.33
CA ALA A 51 -5.43 -10.15 2.63
C ALA A 51 -4.82 -11.45 3.15
N SER A 52 -5.54 -12.15 4.03
CA SER A 52 -5.10 -13.43 4.60
C SER A 52 -4.96 -14.52 3.52
N ASN A 53 -5.93 -14.61 2.61
CA ASN A 53 -5.88 -15.57 1.51
C ASN A 53 -4.75 -15.26 0.52
N LEU A 54 -4.55 -13.98 0.17
CA LEU A 54 -3.45 -13.57 -0.72
C LEU A 54 -2.09 -14.01 -0.18
N VAL A 55 -1.84 -13.85 1.13
CA VAL A 55 -0.61 -14.31 1.77
C VAL A 55 -0.52 -15.83 1.78
N ALA A 56 -1.62 -16.54 2.04
CA ALA A 56 -1.63 -18.00 2.05
C ALA A 56 -1.32 -18.59 0.65
N GLU A 57 -1.81 -17.95 -0.41
CA GLU A 57 -1.65 -18.42 -1.80
C GLU A 57 -0.30 -18.02 -2.40
N THR A 58 0.14 -16.79 -2.17
CA THR A 58 1.28 -16.17 -2.88
C THR A 58 2.48 -15.86 -1.97
N GLY A 59 2.38 -16.11 -0.67
CA GLY A 59 3.34 -15.60 0.30
C GLY A 59 3.25 -14.08 0.48
N ALA A 60 4.21 -13.50 1.21
CA ALA A 60 4.24 -12.06 1.46
C ALA A 60 4.67 -11.28 0.22
N ASN A 61 3.72 -11.04 -0.70
CA ASN A 61 3.92 -10.32 -1.97
C ASN A 61 5.00 -10.95 -2.87
N LYS A 62 5.07 -12.29 -2.94
CA LYS A 62 5.92 -13.00 -3.89
C LYS A 62 5.09 -13.46 -5.08
N MET A 63 5.14 -12.68 -6.16
CA MET A 63 4.62 -13.13 -7.45
C MET A 63 5.68 -14.04 -8.12
N GLU A 64 5.87 -15.27 -7.65
CA GLU A 64 6.60 -16.30 -8.40
C GLU A 64 5.60 -17.27 -9.05
N ASP A 65 5.50 -17.21 -10.38
CA ASP A 65 4.87 -18.16 -11.32
C ASP A 65 3.72 -19.03 -10.81
N ALA A 66 2.67 -18.42 -10.26
CA ALA A 66 1.38 -19.11 -10.08
C ALA A 66 0.83 -19.68 -11.42
N ALA A 67 1.36 -19.21 -12.56
CA ALA A 67 1.07 -19.72 -13.90
C ALA A 67 1.62 -21.14 -14.18
N MET A 68 2.55 -21.68 -13.38
CA MET A 68 3.20 -22.98 -13.70
C MET A 68 2.51 -24.20 -13.09
N LYS A 69 1.61 -24.03 -12.10
CA LYS A 69 0.96 -25.17 -11.39
C LYS A 69 -0.30 -25.74 -12.04
N VAL A 70 -0.78 -25.20 -13.16
CA VAL A 70 -2.04 -25.67 -13.82
C VAL A 70 -1.78 -26.70 -14.95
N SER A 71 -0.54 -27.06 -15.25
CA SER A 71 -0.21 -27.99 -16.36
C SER A 71 0.09 -29.44 -15.93
N GLY A 72 -0.20 -29.80 -14.67
CA GLY A 72 0.35 -31.02 -14.06
C GLY A 72 -0.65 -32.12 -13.63
N GLU A 73 -1.89 -32.14 -14.12
CA GLU A 73 -2.80 -33.27 -13.89
C GLU A 73 -3.42 -33.75 -15.21
N GLN A 74 -2.77 -34.76 -15.82
CA GLN A 74 -3.41 -35.84 -16.55
C GLN A 74 -3.36 -37.10 -15.67
#